data_AF-A0A931RSF4-F1
#
_entry.id   AF-A0A931RSF4-F1
#
_cell.length_a   1.000
_cell.length_b   1.000
_cell.length_c   1.000
_cell.angle_alpha   90.00
_cell.angle_beta   90.00
_cell.angle_gamma   90.00
#
_symmetry.space_group_name_H-M   'P 1'
#
loop_
_entity.id
_entity.type
_entity.pdbx_description
1 polymer ?
#
loop_
_entity_poly.entity_id
_entity_poly.type
_entity_poly.pdbx_seq_one_letter_code
_entity_poly.pdbx_strand_id
1 'polypeptide(L)'
;MQIVYTHEEPPQSFSKSIFLAGPTPRAKEVKSWRPEALELLKTKGYDGVVFVPEDRDSNFDEFDTGYDYEKTPNWEHRMMDMADIVLFWVPRNLDTMPAFTTNVEFGLQAHLGKIVLGAPRRRKRNSPFPVEYS
;
A
#
# COMPACT_ATOMS: atom_id res chain seq x y z
N MET A 1 15.47 -9.47 -2.75
CA MET A 1 14.42 -8.46 -2.98
C MET A 1 15.06 -7.18 -3.49
N GLN A 2 14.52 -6.59 -4.55
CA GLN A 2 14.88 -5.25 -5.01
C GLN A 2 13.69 -4.31 -4.82
N ILE A 3 13.95 -3.11 -4.31
CA ILE A 3 12.91 -2.11 -4.01
C ILE A 3 13.08 -0.95 -4.99
N VAL A 4 12.00 -0.60 -5.68
CA VAL A 4 11.93 0.48 -6.66
C VAL A 4 10.92 1.50 -6.15
N TYR A 5 11.40 2.70 -5.88
CA TYR A 5 10.61 3.82 -5.37
C TYR A 5 10.10 4.69 -6.51
N THR A 6 9.22 5.65 -6.18
CA THR A 6 8.71 6.63 -7.13
C THR A 6 9.87 7.30 -7.88
N HIS A 7 9.67 7.54 -9.18
CA HIS A 7 10.67 8.13 -10.10
C HIS A 7 11.88 7.24 -10.43
N GLU A 8 11.99 6.04 -9.87
CA GLU A 8 13.04 5.09 -10.23
C GLU A 8 12.61 4.16 -11.35
N GLU A 9 13.59 3.69 -12.13
CA GLU A 9 13.36 2.69 -13.16
C GLU A 9 13.49 1.27 -12.60
N PRO A 10 12.64 0.32 -13.03
CA PRO A 10 12.76 -1.08 -12.65
C PRO A 10 14.05 -1.70 -13.22
N PRO A 11 14.55 -2.80 -12.63
CA PRO A 11 15.62 -3.57 -13.24
C PRO A 11 15.20 -4.09 -14.62
N GLN A 12 16.19 -4.25 -15.51
CA GLN A 12 15.95 -4.70 -16.89
C GLN A 12 15.24 -6.06 -16.98
N SER A 13 15.39 -6.91 -15.96
CA SER A 13 14.70 -8.20 -15.88
C SER A 13 14.46 -8.61 -14.43
N PHE A 14 13.33 -9.29 -14.19
CA PHE A 14 12.94 -9.93 -12.94
C PHE A 14 11.87 -11.00 -13.23
N SER A 15 11.66 -11.93 -12.30
CA SER A 15 10.73 -13.06 -12.49
C SER A 15 9.43 -12.96 -11.68
N LYS A 16 9.36 -12.02 -10.74
CA LYS A 16 8.18 -11.75 -9.91
C LYS A 16 8.21 -10.35 -9.32
N SER A 17 7.04 -9.74 -9.23
CA SER A 17 6.88 -8.35 -8.83
C SER A 17 5.61 -8.10 -8.01
N ILE A 18 5.71 -7.16 -7.06
CA ILE A 18 4.60 -6.72 -6.21
C ILE A 18 4.53 -5.20 -6.25
N PHE A 19 3.34 -4.63 -6.45
CA PHE A 19 3.09 -3.20 -6.24
C PHE A 19 2.36 -2.98 -4.89
N LEU A 20 2.86 -2.08 -4.05
CA LEU A 20 2.27 -1.77 -2.73
C LEU A 20 1.27 -0.61 -2.81
N ALA A 21 0.03 -0.94 -3.16
CA ALA A 21 -1.07 0.01 -3.27
C ALA A 21 -1.79 0.25 -1.92
N GLY A 22 -2.45 1.41 -1.80
CA GLY A 22 -3.13 1.81 -0.57
C GLY A 22 -2.75 3.22 -0.14
N PRO A 23 -3.42 3.74 0.90
CA PRO A 23 -3.33 5.15 1.24
C PRO A 23 -1.91 5.49 1.69
N THR A 24 -1.31 6.46 1.02
CA THR A 24 -0.12 7.14 1.52
C THR A 24 -0.57 8.11 2.62
N PRO A 25 0.05 8.08 3.82
CA PRO A 25 -0.28 9.01 4.89
C PRO A 25 -0.22 10.46 4.44
N ARG A 26 -1.24 11.26 4.77
CA ARG A 26 -1.28 12.70 4.48
C ARG A 26 -0.92 13.58 5.69
N ALA A 27 -0.56 12.95 6.80
CA ALA A 27 -0.24 13.60 8.08
C ALA A 27 1.00 12.92 8.66
N LYS A 28 1.93 13.69 9.23
CA LYS A 28 3.24 13.21 9.73
C LYS A 28 3.11 12.15 10.83
N GLU A 29 1.98 12.18 11.52
CA GLU A 29 1.64 11.37 12.68
C GLU A 29 1.20 9.95 12.26
N VAL A 30 0.89 9.75 10.99
CA VAL A 30 0.46 8.47 10.43
C VAL A 30 1.64 7.84 9.71
N LYS A 31 2.17 6.76 10.26
CA LYS A 31 3.27 6.00 9.64
C LYS A 31 2.76 5.21 8.43
N SER A 32 3.58 5.14 7.38
CA SER A 32 3.33 4.22 6.26
C SER A 32 3.40 2.77 6.72
N TRP A 33 2.57 1.90 6.15
CA TRP A 33 2.59 0.46 6.36
C TRP A 33 3.65 -0.25 5.48
N ARG A 34 4.19 0.46 4.48
CA ARG A 34 5.10 -0.11 3.48
C ARG A 34 6.44 -0.57 4.08
N PRO A 35 7.07 0.13 5.04
CA PRO A 35 8.28 -0.39 5.70
C PRO A 35 8.06 -1.73 6.41
N GLU A 36 6.92 -1.91 7.09
CA GLU A 36 6.58 -3.18 7.75
C GLU A 36 6.33 -4.29 6.72
N ALA A 37 5.61 -3.98 5.63
CA ALA A 37 5.39 -4.93 4.55
C ALA A 37 6.70 -5.38 3.88
N LEU A 38 7.64 -4.46 3.65
CA LEU A 38 8.96 -4.76 3.09
C LEU A 38 9.76 -5.70 4.01
N GLU A 39 9.75 -5.47 5.33
CA GLU A 39 10.43 -6.33 6.28
C GLU A 39 9.81 -7.73 6.35
N LEU A 40 8.47 -7.82 6.29
CA LEU A 40 7.76 -9.10 6.22
C LEU A 40 8.12 -9.88 4.94
N LEU A 41 8.11 -9.23 3.78
CA LEU A 41 8.50 -9.84 2.50
C LEU A 41 9.95 -10.35 2.56
N LYS A 42 10.87 -9.53 3.06
CA LYS A 42 12.26 -9.90 3.26
C LYS A 42 12.42 -11.10 4.20
N THR A 43 11.75 -11.08 5.35
CA THR A 43 11.76 -12.18 6.34
C THR A 43 11.20 -13.47 5.77
N LYS A 44 10.22 -13.40 4.86
CA LYS A 44 9.67 -14.57 4.15
C LYS A 44 10.54 -15.05 2.98
N GLY A 45 11.69 -14.40 2.73
CA GLY A 45 12.61 -14.78 1.68
C GLY A 45 12.15 -14.37 0.28
N TYR A 46 11.30 -13.35 0.15
CA TYR A 46 10.91 -12.83 -1.15
C TYR A 46 12.13 -12.23 -1.87
N ASP A 47 12.37 -12.70 -3.08
CA ASP A 47 13.54 -12.38 -3.92
C ASP A 47 13.17 -11.57 -5.18
N GLY A 48 11.89 -11.23 -5.37
CA GLY A 48 11.43 -10.41 -6.50
C GLY A 48 11.62 -8.90 -6.32
N VAL A 49 10.94 -8.16 -7.21
CA VAL A 49 10.86 -6.70 -7.21
C VAL A 49 9.64 -6.23 -6.40
N VAL A 50 9.79 -5.13 -5.67
CA VAL A 50 8.69 -4.45 -4.97
C VAL A 50 8.65 -2.99 -5.39
N PHE A 51 7.53 -2.57 -5.97
CA PHE A 51 7.25 -1.19 -6.34
C PHE A 51 6.58 -0.46 -5.19
N VAL A 52 7.17 0.65 -4.76
CA VAL A 52 6.75 1.45 -3.60
C VAL A 52 6.39 2.84 -4.11
N PRO A 53 5.10 3.23 -4.12
CA PRO A 53 4.66 4.57 -4.53
C PRO A 53 4.90 5.60 -3.40
N GLU A 54 6.14 5.69 -2.95
CA GLU A 54 6.67 6.68 -2.00
C GLU A 54 8.08 7.07 -2.46
N ASP A 55 8.57 8.24 -2.08
CA ASP A 55 9.94 8.64 -2.39
C ASP A 55 10.93 7.91 -1.48
N ARG A 56 12.11 7.56 -2.03
CA ARG A 56 13.17 6.84 -1.31
C ARG A 56 13.63 7.58 -0.05
N ASP A 57 13.83 8.90 -0.19
CA ASP A 57 14.41 9.77 0.84
C ASP A 57 13.36 10.71 1.46
N SER A 58 12.10 10.28 1.50
CA SER A 58 11.02 11.05 2.13
C SER A 58 11.29 11.22 3.64
N ASN A 59 12.09 12.23 3.99
CA ASN A 59 12.16 12.77 5.33
C ASN A 59 10.78 13.38 5.60
N PHE A 60 9.96 12.69 6.39
CA PHE A 60 8.65 13.14 6.84
C PHE A 60 8.67 14.53 7.55
N ASP A 61 9.84 15.13 7.74
CA ASP A 61 10.03 16.44 8.36
C ASP A 61 9.81 17.64 7.43
N GLU A 62 9.94 17.47 6.12
CA GLU A 62 9.59 18.51 5.15
C GLU A 62 8.43 18.02 4.28
N PHE A 63 7.28 18.68 4.41
CA PHE A 63 6.19 18.57 3.43
C PHE A 63 6.60 19.33 2.16
N ASP A 64 7.80 19.05 1.63
CA ASP A 64 8.04 19.30 0.23
C ASP A 64 7.16 18.29 -0.48
N THR A 65 6.11 18.78 -1.12
CA THR A 65 5.12 17.88 -1.68
C THR A 65 5.75 16.92 -2.68
N GLY A 66 6.92 17.22 -3.27
CA GLY A 66 7.66 16.35 -4.22
C GLY A 66 6.83 15.89 -5.44
N TYR A 67 5.55 16.24 -5.43
CA TYR A 67 4.47 15.65 -6.17
C TYR A 67 4.49 16.35 -7.50
N ASP A 68 5.35 15.84 -8.37
CA ASP A 68 5.26 16.11 -9.78
C ASP A 68 3.94 15.48 -10.25
N TYR A 69 2.91 16.33 -10.34
CA TYR A 69 1.53 15.97 -10.70
C TYR A 69 1.43 15.24 -12.04
N GLU A 70 2.46 15.31 -12.89
CA GLU A 70 2.51 14.61 -14.16
C GLU A 70 3.34 13.33 -14.09
N LYS A 71 4.49 13.34 -13.40
CA LYS A 71 5.38 12.17 -13.37
C LYS A 71 4.94 11.08 -12.40
N THR A 72 4.38 11.46 -11.26
CA THR A 72 4.01 10.51 -10.20
C THR A 72 2.87 9.59 -10.63
N PRO A 73 1.73 10.11 -11.15
CA PRO A 73 0.62 9.23 -11.58
C PRO A 73 1.02 8.32 -12.74
N ASN A 74 1.85 8.81 -13.67
CA ASN A 74 2.33 8.02 -14.80
C ASN A 74 3.25 6.88 -14.34
N TRP A 75 4.14 7.14 -13.38
CA TRP A 75 4.98 6.10 -12.80
C TRP A 75 4.14 5.04 -12.07
N GLU A 76 3.18 5.47 -11.24
CA GLU A 76 2.33 4.56 -10.48
C GLU A 76 1.53 3.63 -11.40
N HIS A 77 0.88 4.18 -12.42
CA HIS A 77 0.12 3.40 -13.39
C HIS A 77 1.02 2.40 -14.12
N ARG A 78 2.20 2.84 -14.59
CA ARG A 78 3.16 1.98 -15.29
C ARG A 78 3.65 0.81 -14.41
N MET A 79 4.00 1.08 -13.16
CA MET A 79 4.50 0.03 -12.26
C MET A 79 3.39 -0.90 -11.78
N MET A 80 2.19 -0.37 -11.60
CA MET A 80 1.02 -1.17 -11.26
C MET A 80 0.61 -2.10 -12.41
N ASP A 81 0.65 -1.64 -13.65
CA ASP A 81 0.42 -2.47 -14.84
C ASP A 81 1.49 -3.55 -14.99
N MET A 82 2.75 -3.20 -14.74
CA MET A 82 3.89 -4.12 -14.79
C MET A 82 3.87 -5.19 -13.70
N ALA A 83 3.28 -4.91 -12.53
CA ALA A 83 3.32 -5.81 -11.39
C ALA A 83 2.52 -7.10 -11.61
N ASP A 84 3.04 -8.24 -11.15
CA ASP A 84 2.34 -9.53 -11.15
C ASP A 84 1.24 -9.56 -10.08
N ILE A 85 1.47 -8.89 -8.96
CA ILE A 85 0.50 -8.75 -7.86
C ILE A 85 0.43 -7.29 -7.43
N VAL A 86 -0.78 -6.79 -7.24
CA VAL A 86 -1.03 -5.50 -6.59
C VAL A 86 -1.56 -5.78 -5.18
N LEU A 87 -0.73 -5.50 -4.18
CA LEU A 87 -1.07 -5.69 -2.78
C LEU A 87 -1.67 -4.39 -2.22
N PHE A 88 -2.95 -4.43 -1.91
CA PHE A 88 -3.66 -3.35 -1.25
C PHE A 88 -3.70 -3.56 0.27
N TRP A 89 -3.30 -2.55 1.05
CA TRP A 89 -3.58 -2.51 2.48
C TRP A 89 -4.51 -1.36 2.83
N VAL A 90 -5.64 -1.67 3.47
CA VAL A 90 -6.61 -0.66 3.93
C VAL A 90 -6.62 -0.63 5.46
N PRO A 91 -6.02 0.40 6.11
CA PRO A 91 -6.13 0.57 7.55
C PRO A 91 -7.59 0.87 7.89
N ARG A 92 -8.27 -0.05 8.58
CA ARG A 92 -9.68 0.12 9.01
C ARG A 92 -9.79 1.00 10.26
N ASN A 93 -9.08 2.12 10.31
CA ASN A 93 -9.26 3.15 11.34
C ASN A 93 -10.06 4.32 10.75
N LEU A 94 -11.38 4.32 11.02
CA LEU A 94 -12.31 5.32 10.49
C LEU A 94 -12.08 6.71 11.11
N ASP A 95 -11.41 6.81 12.26
CA ASP A 95 -11.24 8.05 13.01
C ASP A 95 -10.03 8.87 12.54
N THR A 96 -8.97 8.23 12.02
CA THR A 96 -7.74 8.92 11.58
C THR A 96 -7.37 8.70 10.11
N MET A 97 -7.89 7.65 9.48
CA MET A 97 -7.66 7.35 8.05
C MET A 97 -8.93 6.84 7.40
N PRO A 98 -9.93 7.72 7.19
CA PRO A 98 -11.12 7.33 6.46
C PRO A 98 -10.72 7.13 4.98
N ALA A 99 -10.43 5.88 4.63
CA ALA A 99 -9.93 5.41 3.34
C ALA A 99 -10.96 5.56 2.20
N PHE A 100 -11.53 6.76 2.02
CA PHE A 100 -12.60 7.03 1.05
C PHE A 100 -12.10 6.95 -0.40
N THR A 101 -10.85 7.34 -0.69
CA THR A 101 -10.26 7.21 -2.04
C THR A 101 -9.76 5.81 -2.33
N THR A 102 -9.19 5.10 -1.35
CA THR A 102 -8.69 3.73 -1.53
C THR A 102 -9.80 2.72 -1.81
N ASN A 103 -11.02 2.90 -1.27
CA ASN A 103 -12.16 2.05 -1.65
C ASN A 103 -12.57 2.25 -3.12
N VAL A 104 -12.39 3.46 -3.67
CA VAL A 104 -12.68 3.78 -5.07
C VAL A 104 -11.56 3.25 -5.97
N GLU A 105 -10.29 3.42 -5.61
CA GLU A 105 -9.14 2.84 -6.31
C GLU A 105 -9.18 1.29 -6.31
N PHE A 106 -9.51 0.67 -5.18
CA PHE A 106 -9.75 -0.77 -5.11
C PHE A 106 -10.89 -1.19 -6.04
N GLY A 107 -12.01 -0.45 -6.04
CA GLY A 107 -13.14 -0.70 -6.94
C GLY A 107 -12.80 -0.53 -8.42
N LEU A 108 -11.96 0.45 -8.75
CA LEU A 108 -11.47 0.72 -10.11
C LEU A 108 -10.52 -0.38 -10.59
N GLN A 109 -9.71 -0.96 -9.71
CA GLN A 109 -8.64 -1.88 -10.09
C GLN A 109 -8.99 -3.36 -9.87
N ALA A 110 -10.09 -3.68 -9.18
CA ALA A 110 -10.56 -5.04 -8.91
C ALA A 110 -10.64 -5.94 -10.17
N HIS A 111 -10.82 -5.34 -11.35
CA HIS A 111 -10.89 -6.04 -12.63
C HIS A 111 -9.56 -6.63 -13.11
N LEU A 112 -8.41 -6.20 -12.56
CA LEU A 112 -7.08 -6.63 -13.02
C LEU A 112 -6.75 -8.10 -12.68
N GLY A 113 -7.56 -8.79 -11.87
CA GLY A 113 -7.38 -10.21 -11.53
C GLY A 113 -6.13 -10.54 -10.69
N LYS A 114 -5.30 -9.54 -10.39
CA LYS A 114 -4.01 -9.65 -9.70
C LYS A 114 -3.97 -8.97 -8.33
N ILE A 115 -5.13 -8.68 -7.76
CA ILE A 115 -5.24 -7.92 -6.52
C ILE A 115 -5.32 -8.84 -5.30
N VAL A 116 -4.49 -8.53 -4.30
CA VAL A 116 -4.59 -9.08 -2.95
C VAL A 116 -4.96 -7.95 -2.00
N LEU A 117 -6.08 -8.08 -1.28
CA LEU A 117 -6.54 -7.10 -0.30
C LEU A 117 -6.26 -7.56 1.13
N GLY A 118 -5.45 -6.79 1.85
CA GLY A 118 -5.24 -6.91 3.29
C GLY A 118 -6.00 -5.82 4.06
N ALA A 119 -6.51 -6.19 5.23
CA ALA A 119 -7.07 -5.27 6.20
C ALA A 119 -6.86 -5.83 7.62
N PRO A 120 -6.72 -4.99 8.65
CA PRO A 120 -6.66 -5.46 10.03
C PRO A 120 -7.94 -6.22 10.39
N ARG A 121 -7.81 -7.27 11.22
CA ARG A 121 -8.97 -8.01 11.73
C ARG A 121 -9.94 -7.05 12.40
N ARG A 122 -11.19 -7.00 11.92
CA ARG A 122 -12.27 -6.26 12.58
C ARG A 122 -12.35 -6.68 14.04
N ARG A 123 -12.22 -5.74 14.98
CA ARG A 123 -12.60 -6.00 16.37
C ARG A 123 -14.08 -6.37 16.37
N LYS A 124 -14.46 -7.47 17.03
CA LYS A 124 -15.88 -7.82 17.22
C LYS A 124 -16.59 -6.58 17.76
N ARG A 125 -17.71 -6.21 17.13
CA ARG A 125 -18.64 -5.22 17.70
C ARG A 125 -19.00 -5.73 19.09
N ASN A 126 -18.84 -4.91 20.13
CA ASN A 126 -19.40 -5.22 21.44
C ASN A 126 -20.89 -5.49 21.20
N SER A 127 -21.34 -6.71 21.44
CA SER A 127 -22.77 -7.02 21.47
C SER A 127 -23.36 -6.24 22.65
N PRO A 128 -24.45 -5.46 22.46
CA PRO A 128 -25.09 -4.76 23.57
C PRO A 128 -25.95 -5.69 24.44
N PHE A 129 -25.98 -7.00 24.15
CA PHE A 129 -26.81 -7.95 24.89
C PHE A 129 -25.96 -8.79 25.84
N PRO A 130 -26.26 -8.79 27.16
CA PRO A 130 -25.66 -9.72 28.08
C PRO A 130 -26.14 -11.13 27.72
N VAL A 131 -25.21 -12.05 27.52
CA VAL A 131 -25.52 -13.47 27.41
C VAL A 131 -25.48 -14.01 28.82
N GLU A 132 -26.62 -14.02 29.52
CA GLU A 132 -26.81 -14.84 30.70
C GLU A 132 -27.05 -16.28 30.24
N TYR A 133 -26.22 -17.20 30.71
CA TYR A 133 -26.51 -18.64 30.69
C TYR A 133 -26.80 -19.09 32.12
N SER A 134 -28.02 -19.54 32.34
CA SER A 134 -28.38 -20.58 33.31
C SER A 134 -29.65 -21.27 32.83
#